data_AF-A0A7C1CV58-F1
#
_entry.id   AF-A0A7C1CV58-F1
#
_cell.length_a   1.000
_cell.length_b   1.000
_cell.length_c   1.000
_cell.angle_alpha   90.00
_cell.angle_beta   90.00
_cell.angle_gamma   90.00
#
_symmetry.space_group_name_H-M   'P 1'
#
loop_
_entity.id
_entity.type
_entity.pdbx_description
1 polymer ?
#
loop_
_entity_poly.entity_id
_entity_poly.type
_entity_poly.pdbx_seq_one_letter_code
_entity_poly.pdbx_strand_id
1 'polypeptide(L)'
;MIKPEKQEGYLMRISVLKDETKHLRAEIELFKSSSNSVIRDSLFESAVIRASKLVRNSGFTVKSFREYIRQGCLKQFRRELYRVLDNFEKEEALLANRITRLKNRRDRVIVHMDPRYAFHPEREDENRVDLEDLEVICCHLERQIAFFSGNS
;
A
#
# COMPACT_ATOMS: atom_id res chain seq x y z
N MET A 1 -28.98 5.90 5.53
CA MET A 1 -28.65 4.45 5.56
C MET A 1 -27.73 4.16 4.38
N ILE A 2 -26.61 3.46 4.61
CA ILE A 2 -25.73 3.00 3.53
C ILE A 2 -26.48 1.88 2.78
N LYS A 3 -26.41 1.88 1.45
CA LYS A 3 -27.03 0.82 0.65
C LYS A 3 -26.31 -0.52 0.88
N PRO A 4 -27.02 -1.66 1.04
CA PRO A 4 -26.41 -2.96 1.33
C PRO A 4 -25.31 -3.37 0.35
N GLU A 5 -25.47 -3.08 -0.95
CA GLU A 5 -24.49 -3.45 -1.99
C GLU A 5 -23.17 -2.69 -1.80
N LYS A 6 -23.23 -1.46 -1.29
CA LYS A 6 -22.03 -0.68 -0.96
C LYS A 6 -21.31 -1.23 0.27
N GLN A 7 -22.06 -1.80 1.22
CA GLN A 7 -21.49 -2.42 2.41
C GLN A 7 -20.83 -3.76 2.06
N GLU A 8 -21.48 -4.59 1.26
CA GLU A 8 -20.95 -5.87 0.79
C GLU A 8 -19.68 -5.68 -0.06
N GLY A 9 -19.72 -4.75 -1.02
CA GLY A 9 -18.54 -4.41 -1.82
C GLY A 9 -17.36 -3.89 -0.99
N TYR A 10 -17.64 -3.18 0.10
CA TYR A 10 -16.62 -2.72 1.05
C TYR A 10 -16.00 -3.88 1.83
N LEU A 11 -16.82 -4.80 2.36
CA LEU A 11 -16.36 -5.97 3.10
C LEU A 11 -15.51 -6.91 2.24
N MET A 12 -15.93 -7.17 0.99
CA MET A 12 -15.13 -7.97 0.05
C MET A 12 -13.76 -7.33 -0.22
N ARG A 13 -13.71 -6.01 -0.41
CA ARG A 13 -12.44 -5.29 -0.62
C ARG A 13 -11.51 -5.38 0.58
N ILE A 14 -12.03 -5.27 1.80
CA ILE A 14 -11.23 -5.47 3.02
C ILE A 14 -10.65 -6.88 3.05
N SER A 15 -11.47 -7.90 2.75
CA SER A 15 -11.01 -9.30 2.75
C SER A 15 -9.86 -9.51 1.77
N VAL A 16 -10.02 -9.04 0.52
CA VAL A 16 -8.97 -9.16 -0.50
C VAL A 16 -7.71 -8.40 -0.08
N LEU A 17 -7.85 -7.17 0.41
CA LEU A 17 -6.71 -6.37 0.88
C LEU A 17 -5.95 -7.08 2.02
N LYS A 18 -6.68 -7.70 2.95
CA LYS A 18 -6.11 -8.47 4.05
C LYS A 18 -5.27 -9.63 3.56
N ASP A 19 -5.79 -10.41 2.62
CA ASP A 19 -5.07 -11.58 2.11
C ASP A 19 -3.86 -11.18 1.25
N GLU A 20 -4.00 -10.14 0.42
CA GLU A 20 -2.87 -9.60 -0.34
C GLU A 20 -1.78 -9.01 0.55
N THR A 21 -2.15 -8.36 1.67
CA THR A 21 -1.18 -7.84 2.64
C THR A 21 -0.45 -8.95 3.38
N LYS A 22 -1.14 -10.07 3.69
CA LYS A 22 -0.47 -11.28 4.22
C LYS A 22 0.53 -11.86 3.23
N HIS A 23 0.20 -11.90 1.94
CA HIS A 23 1.14 -12.36 0.92
C HIS A 23 2.38 -11.46 0.85
N LEU A 24 2.20 -10.14 0.92
CA LEU A 24 3.33 -9.20 1.00
C LEU A 24 4.21 -9.47 2.22
N ARG A 25 3.61 -9.67 3.40
CA ARG A 25 4.34 -10.03 4.63
C ARG A 25 5.13 -11.32 4.45
N ALA A 26 4.51 -12.36 3.89
CA ALA A 26 5.16 -13.64 3.63
C ALA A 26 6.34 -13.50 2.65
N GLU A 27 6.20 -12.71 1.58
CA GLU A 27 7.30 -12.42 0.64
C GLU A 27 8.48 -11.72 1.33
N ILE A 28 8.21 -10.76 2.22
CA ILE A 28 9.24 -10.07 3.02
C ILE A 28 9.99 -11.05 3.94
N GLU A 29 9.28 -11.94 4.64
CA GLU A 29 9.91 -12.91 5.53
C GLU A 29 10.69 -14.00 4.78
N LEU A 30 10.20 -14.43 3.61
CA LEU A 30 10.94 -15.31 2.70
C LEU A 30 12.21 -14.63 2.17
N PHE A 31 12.15 -13.34 1.85
CA PHE A 31 13.33 -12.58 1.43
C PHE A 31 14.41 -12.56 2.51
N LYS A 32 14.03 -12.35 3.77
CA LYS A 32 14.96 -12.32 4.92
C LYS A 32 15.60 -13.67 5.20
N SER A 33 14.86 -14.76 5.00
CA SER A 33 15.31 -16.13 5.32
C SER A 33 16.02 -16.84 4.18
N SER A 34 15.87 -16.35 2.94
CA SER A 34 16.55 -16.94 1.77
C SER A 34 18.04 -16.61 1.75
N SER A 35 18.87 -17.62 1.50
CA SER A 35 20.32 -17.49 1.26
C SER A 35 20.68 -17.42 -0.23
N ASN A 36 19.75 -17.75 -1.12
CA ASN A 36 19.97 -17.77 -2.56
C ASN A 36 19.71 -16.37 -3.17
N SER A 37 20.74 -15.79 -3.79
CA SER A 37 20.68 -14.44 -4.37
C SER A 37 19.60 -14.27 -5.43
N VAL A 38 19.46 -15.23 -6.35
CA VAL A 38 18.45 -15.18 -7.42
C VAL A 38 17.03 -15.20 -6.85
N ILE A 39 16.81 -16.03 -5.83
CA ILE A 39 15.52 -16.10 -5.14
C ILE A 39 15.25 -14.78 -4.40
N ARG A 40 16.26 -14.22 -3.72
CA ARG A 40 16.14 -12.94 -3.01
C ARG A 40 15.80 -11.80 -3.96
N ASP A 41 16.50 -11.67 -5.08
CA ASP A 41 16.26 -10.62 -6.06
C ASP A 41 14.84 -10.73 -6.64
N SER A 42 14.41 -11.95 -6.95
CA SER A 42 13.06 -12.22 -7.46
C SER A 42 11.97 -11.89 -6.43
N LEU A 43 12.17 -12.27 -5.17
CA LEU A 43 11.26 -11.95 -4.07
C LEU A 43 11.17 -10.44 -3.83
N PHE A 44 12.32 -9.76 -3.88
CA PHE A 44 12.37 -8.31 -3.70
C PHE A 44 11.58 -7.58 -4.78
N GLU A 45 11.79 -7.93 -6.05
CA GLU A 45 11.05 -7.32 -7.15
C GLU A 45 9.55 -7.65 -7.12
N SER A 46 9.19 -8.89 -6.76
CA SER A 46 7.78 -9.26 -6.55
C SER A 46 7.13 -8.42 -5.44
N ALA A 47 7.81 -8.28 -4.29
CA ALA A 47 7.33 -7.51 -3.15
C ALA A 47 7.19 -6.01 -3.49
N VAL A 48 8.13 -5.43 -4.25
CA VAL A 48 8.06 -4.05 -4.77
C VAL A 48 6.82 -3.86 -5.64
N ILE A 49 6.57 -4.77 -6.57
CA ILE A 49 5.39 -4.71 -7.46
C ILE A 49 4.11 -4.84 -6.64
N ARG A 50 4.05 -5.80 -5.72
CA ARG A 50 2.86 -6.05 -4.87
C ARG A 50 2.59 -4.86 -3.96
N ALA A 51 3.59 -4.36 -3.23
CA ALA A 51 3.46 -3.20 -2.37
C ALA A 51 3.00 -1.96 -3.15
N SER A 52 3.59 -1.70 -4.33
CA SER A 52 3.17 -0.60 -5.21
C SER A 52 1.71 -0.74 -5.65
N LYS A 53 1.28 -1.95 -6.02
CA LYS A 53 -0.11 -2.23 -6.38
C LYS A 53 -1.05 -2.08 -5.19
N LEU A 54 -0.69 -2.57 -4.01
CA LEU A 54 -1.52 -2.50 -2.82
C LEU A 54 -1.72 -1.06 -2.36
N VAL A 55 -0.66 -0.26 -2.34
CA VAL A 55 -0.77 1.17 -2.03
C VAL A 55 -1.67 1.89 -3.04
N ARG A 56 -1.56 1.58 -4.34
CA ARG A 56 -2.38 2.21 -5.38
C ARG A 56 -3.83 1.74 -5.39
N ASN A 57 -4.04 0.44 -5.20
CA ASN A 57 -5.33 -0.23 -5.39
C ASN A 57 -6.08 -0.48 -4.09
N SER A 58 -5.50 -0.19 -2.92
CA SER A 58 -6.22 -0.26 -1.66
C SER A 58 -7.55 0.48 -1.78
N GLY A 59 -7.60 1.62 -2.49
CA GLY A 59 -8.81 2.44 -2.53
C GLY A 59 -9.20 2.95 -1.13
N PHE A 60 -8.31 2.73 -0.15
CA PHE A 60 -8.33 3.17 1.23
C PHE A 60 -7.30 4.28 1.44
N THR A 61 -6.96 5.03 0.40
CA THR A 61 -6.38 6.34 0.65
C THR A 61 -7.35 7.10 1.53
N VAL A 62 -6.85 7.79 2.56
CA VAL A 62 -7.72 8.52 3.50
C VAL A 62 -8.71 9.40 2.75
N LYS A 63 -8.29 9.96 1.61
CA LYS A 63 -9.13 10.70 0.66
C LYS A 63 -10.37 9.92 0.17
N SER A 64 -10.19 8.69 -0.31
CA SER A 64 -11.29 7.87 -0.87
C SER A 64 -12.28 7.45 0.21
N PHE A 65 -11.78 7.08 1.39
CA PHE A 65 -12.62 6.71 2.53
C PHE A 65 -13.32 7.94 3.15
N ARG A 66 -12.66 9.10 3.18
CA ARG A 66 -13.26 10.38 3.58
C ARG A 66 -14.43 10.77 2.68
N GLU A 67 -14.31 10.57 1.36
CA GLU A 67 -15.43 10.78 0.43
C GLU A 67 -16.58 9.78 0.68
N TYR A 68 -16.26 8.50 0.95
CA TYR A 68 -17.27 7.51 1.32
C TYR A 68 -18.04 7.93 2.58
N ILE A 69 -17.35 8.37 3.64
CA ILE A 69 -17.97 8.90 4.87
C ILE A 69 -18.80 10.15 4.57
N ARG A 70 -18.28 11.07 3.75
CA ARG A 70 -18.97 12.33 3.39
C ARG A 70 -20.31 12.06 2.73
N GLN A 71 -20.39 11.03 1.89
CA GLN A 71 -21.60 10.62 1.16
C GLN A 71 -22.56 9.76 2.00
N GLY A 72 -22.04 8.93 2.90
CA GLY A 72 -22.82 7.90 3.61
C GLY A 72 -23.19 8.19 5.07
N CYS A 73 -22.49 9.12 5.73
CA CYS A 73 -22.58 9.31 7.18
C CYS A 73 -23.20 10.67 7.56
N LEU A 74 -23.99 10.73 8.65
CA LEU A 74 -24.58 11.98 9.15
C LEU A 74 -23.49 12.92 9.69
N LYS A 75 -23.68 14.23 9.52
CA LYS A 75 -22.68 15.28 9.84
C LYS A 75 -22.11 15.17 11.26
N GLN A 76 -22.92 14.77 12.24
CA GLN A 76 -22.51 14.63 13.64
C GLN A 76 -21.45 13.54 13.87
N PHE A 77 -21.55 12.40 13.19
CA PHE A 77 -20.59 11.29 13.30
C PHE A 77 -19.31 11.53 12.48
N ARG A 78 -19.34 12.48 11.53
CA ARG A 78 -18.16 12.81 10.71
C ARG A 78 -17.03 13.41 11.53
N ARG A 79 -17.31 14.18 12.59
CA ARG A 79 -16.27 14.87 13.38
C ARG A 79 -15.31 13.89 14.06
N GLU A 80 -15.85 12.83 14.66
CA GLU A 80 -15.05 11.80 15.32
C GLU A 80 -14.26 10.97 14.31
N LEU A 81 -14.93 10.53 13.24
CA LEU A 81 -14.27 9.80 12.16
C LEU A 81 -13.17 10.62 11.47
N TYR A 82 -13.39 11.91 11.23
CA TYR A 82 -12.40 12.77 10.59
C TYR A 82 -11.14 12.97 11.42
N ARG A 83 -11.26 13.06 12.76
CA ARG A 83 -10.06 13.12 13.63
C ARG A 83 -9.18 11.89 13.47
N VAL A 84 -9.79 10.71 13.40
CA VAL A 84 -9.05 9.46 13.21
C VAL A 84 -8.44 9.41 11.80
N LEU A 85 -9.17 9.86 10.80
CA LEU A 85 -8.67 9.96 9.42
C LEU A 85 -7.52 10.95 9.26
N ASP A 86 -7.53 12.08 9.97
CA ASP A 86 -6.44 13.06 9.93
C ASP A 86 -5.10 12.44 10.38
N ASN A 87 -5.13 11.49 11.31
CA ASN A 87 -3.92 10.79 11.76
C ASN A 87 -3.40 9.86 10.66
N PHE A 88 -4.28 9.10 10.01
CA PHE A 88 -3.89 8.27 8.86
C PHE A 88 -3.40 9.11 7.69
N GLU A 89 -3.96 10.30 7.46
CA GLU A 89 -3.54 11.19 6.37
C GLU A 89 -2.12 11.73 6.60
N LYS A 90 -1.78 12.05 7.86
CA LYS A 90 -0.42 12.39 8.27
C LYS A 90 0.53 11.22 8.09
N GLU A 91 0.14 10.01 8.49
CA GLU A 91 0.95 8.81 8.26
C GLU A 91 1.17 8.56 6.75
N GLU A 92 0.14 8.66 5.91
CA GLU A 92 0.25 8.55 4.45
C GLU A 92 1.19 9.62 3.86
N ALA A 93 1.13 10.85 4.35
CA ALA A 93 2.01 11.93 3.91
C ALA A 93 3.49 11.63 4.23
N LEU A 94 3.78 11.02 5.38
CA LEU A 94 5.13 10.57 5.73
C LEU A 94 5.61 9.42 4.84
N LEU A 95 4.69 8.64 4.29
CA LEU A 95 4.98 7.54 3.36
C LEU A 95 5.08 7.99 1.90
N ALA A 96 4.67 9.21 1.56
CA ALA A 96 4.56 9.68 0.18
C ALA A 96 5.87 9.52 -0.62
N ASN A 97 7.01 9.82 0.00
CA ASN A 97 8.32 9.64 -0.62
C ASN A 97 8.65 8.16 -0.85
N ARG A 98 8.37 7.28 0.13
CA ARG A 98 8.59 5.83 0.01
C ARG A 98 7.72 5.23 -1.09
N ILE A 99 6.44 5.61 -1.12
CA ILE A 99 5.47 5.20 -2.15
C ILE A 99 5.93 5.64 -3.55
N THR A 100 6.45 6.87 -3.66
CA THR A 100 6.98 7.41 -4.91
C THR A 100 8.19 6.61 -5.38
N ARG A 101 9.14 6.30 -4.49
CA ARG A 101 10.30 5.44 -4.81
C ARG A 101 9.88 4.05 -5.27
N LEU A 102 8.91 3.41 -4.59
CA LEU A 102 8.35 2.12 -5.00
C LEU A 102 7.67 2.16 -6.35
N LYS A 103 6.92 3.22 -6.64
CA LYS A 103 6.30 3.42 -7.94
C LYS A 103 7.37 3.57 -9.01
N ASN A 104 8.38 4.39 -8.77
CA ASN A 104 9.47 4.64 -9.72
C ASN A 104 10.30 3.37 -9.95
N ARG A 105 10.61 2.59 -8.90
CA ARG A 105 11.28 1.28 -9.02
C ARG A 105 10.45 0.28 -9.80
N ARG A 106 9.16 0.14 -9.49
CA ARG A 106 8.24 -0.71 -10.26
C ARG A 106 8.17 -0.27 -11.72
N ASP A 107 8.03 1.03 -11.96
CA ASP A 107 7.99 1.58 -13.32
C ASP A 107 9.31 1.33 -14.02
N ARG A 108 10.47 1.47 -13.38
CA ARG A 108 11.74 0.94 -13.92
C ARG A 108 11.58 -0.52 -14.27
N VAL A 109 11.30 -1.41 -13.34
CA VAL A 109 11.30 -2.87 -13.54
C VAL A 109 10.32 -3.32 -14.65
N ILE A 110 9.16 -2.68 -14.75
CA ILE A 110 8.14 -2.98 -15.77
C ILE A 110 8.43 -2.27 -17.10
N VAL A 111 8.86 -1.00 -17.07
CA VAL A 111 9.20 -0.18 -18.24
C VAL A 111 10.61 -0.47 -18.75
N HIS A 112 11.44 -1.23 -18.03
CA HIS A 112 12.78 -1.69 -18.43
C HIS A 112 12.77 -2.67 -19.60
N MET A 113 11.60 -3.07 -20.08
CA MET A 113 11.48 -3.63 -21.42
C MET A 113 11.65 -2.58 -22.54
N ASP A 114 11.64 -1.28 -22.23
CA ASP A 114 11.98 -0.17 -23.12
C ASP A 114 13.41 0.34 -22.84
N PRO A 115 14.38 0.06 -23.73
CA PRO A 115 15.79 0.40 -23.56
C PRO A 115 16.06 1.90 -23.33
N ARG A 116 15.15 2.78 -23.76
CA ARG A 116 15.33 4.24 -23.67
C ARG A 116 15.25 4.78 -22.25
N TYR A 117 14.53 4.07 -21.37
CA TYR A 117 14.38 4.44 -19.97
C TYR A 117 15.25 3.56 -19.07
N ALA A 118 15.95 2.58 -19.65
CA ALA A 118 16.52 1.50 -18.89
C ALA A 118 17.86 1.80 -18.20
N PHE A 119 18.53 2.84 -18.66
CA PHE A 119 19.91 3.13 -18.29
C PHE A 119 20.11 4.63 -18.02
N HIS A 120 19.41 5.16 -17.02
CA HIS A 120 19.66 6.51 -16.47
C HIS A 120 20.27 6.40 -15.07
N PRO A 121 21.61 6.30 -14.95
CA PRO A 121 22.30 6.21 -13.66
C PRO A 121 21.99 7.43 -12.76
N GLU A 122 21.79 8.60 -13.37
CA GLU A 122 21.44 9.84 -12.63
C GLU A 122 20.15 9.76 -11.81
N ARG A 123 19.30 8.74 -12.01
CA ARG A 123 18.06 8.54 -11.25
C ARG A 123 18.12 7.37 -10.28
N GLU A 124 19.28 6.74 -10.05
CA GLU A 124 19.37 5.59 -9.14
C GLU A 124 18.85 5.89 -7.74
N ASP A 125 19.20 7.04 -7.18
CA ASP A 125 18.78 7.43 -5.82
C ASP A 125 17.25 7.64 -5.72
N GLU A 126 16.62 8.17 -6.77
CA GLU A 126 15.16 8.36 -6.84
C GLU A 126 14.39 7.03 -6.98
N ASN A 127 15.09 5.97 -7.43
CA ASN A 127 14.54 4.64 -7.68
C ASN A 127 14.97 3.63 -6.62
N ARG A 128 15.83 4.01 -5.68
CA ARG A 128 16.33 3.12 -4.66
C ARG A 128 15.21 2.84 -3.66
N VAL A 129 14.84 1.58 -3.59
CA VAL A 129 13.92 1.03 -2.58
C VAL A 129 14.76 0.09 -1.74
N ASP A 130 14.68 0.23 -0.43
CA ASP A 130 15.33 -0.68 0.51
C ASP A 130 14.27 -1.59 1.16
N LEU A 131 14.70 -2.70 1.79
CA LEU A 131 13.78 -3.61 2.49
C LEU A 131 12.91 -2.87 3.52
N GLU A 132 13.50 -1.90 4.22
CA GLU A 132 12.81 -1.08 5.21
C GLU A 132 11.58 -0.37 4.62
N ASP A 133 11.63 0.07 3.35
CA ASP A 133 10.49 0.69 2.69
C ASP A 133 9.32 -0.28 2.54
N LEU A 134 9.60 -1.53 2.19
CA LEU A 134 8.60 -2.59 2.07
C LEU A 134 7.98 -2.92 3.43
N GLU A 135 8.80 -3.02 4.47
CA GLU A 135 8.34 -3.30 5.84
C GLU A 135 7.44 -2.20 6.37
N VAL A 136 7.86 -0.94 6.23
CA VAL A 136 7.08 0.22 6.68
C VAL A 136 5.72 0.27 5.99
N ILE A 137 5.67 -0.01 4.68
CA ILE A 137 4.40 -0.03 3.93
C ILE A 137 3.54 -1.22 4.31
N CYS A 138 4.12 -2.41 4.48
CA CYS A 138 3.40 -3.59 4.92
C CYS A 138 2.76 -3.35 6.31
N CYS A 139 3.53 -2.80 7.26
CA CYS A 139 3.03 -2.42 8.58
C CYS A 139 1.91 -1.37 8.50
N HIS A 140 2.03 -0.36 7.62
CA HIS A 140 0.98 0.63 7.43
C HIS A 140 -0.32 0.00 6.91
N LEU A 141 -0.23 -0.88 5.91
CA LEU A 141 -1.40 -1.60 5.36
C LEU A 141 -2.06 -2.48 6.42
N GLU A 142 -1.29 -3.21 7.22
CA GLU A 142 -1.80 -4.02 8.33
C GLU A 142 -2.55 -3.20 9.37
N ARG A 143 -2.01 -2.03 9.75
CA ARG A 143 -2.67 -1.10 10.68
C ARG A 143 -3.98 -0.56 10.11
N GLN A 144 -3.99 -0.18 8.83
CA GLN A 144 -5.24 0.23 8.18
C GLN A 144 -6.28 -0.90 8.17
N ILE A 145 -5.88 -2.13 7.81
CA ILE A 145 -6.77 -3.30 7.81
C ILE A 145 -7.33 -3.57 9.22
N ALA A 146 -6.49 -3.54 10.25
CA ALA A 146 -6.90 -3.78 11.63
C ALA A 146 -7.96 -2.76 12.09
N PHE A 147 -7.73 -1.48 11.79
CA PHE A 147 -8.67 -0.40 12.05
C PHE A 147 -10.01 -0.63 11.33
N PHE A 148 -9.99 -0.90 10.02
CA PHE A 148 -11.22 -1.08 9.25
C PHE A 148 -11.95 -2.40 9.53
N SER A 149 -11.27 -3.40 10.10
CA SER A 149 -11.86 -4.66 10.52
C SER A 149 -12.45 -4.60 11.94
N GLY A 150 -12.25 -3.51 12.68
CA GLY A 150 -12.73 -3.37 14.07
C GLY A 150 -11.92 -4.14 15.11
N ASN A 151 -10.69 -4.58 14.77
CA ASN A 151 -9.81 -5.32 15.69
C ASN A 151 -8.85 -4.36 16.43
N SER A 152 -9.35 -3.18 16.85
CA SER A 152 -8.56 -2.15 17.53
C SER A 152 -8.36 -2.46 19.00
#